data_AF-A0A2V6QRX6-F1
#
_entry.id   AF-A0A2V6QRX6-F1
#
_cell.length_a   1.000
_cell.length_b   1.000
_cell.length_c   1.000
_cell.angle_alpha   90.00
_cell.angle_beta   90.00
_cell.angle_gamma   90.00
#
_symmetry.space_group_name_H-M   'P 1'
#
loop_
_entity.id
_entity.type
_entity.pdbx_description
1 polymer ?
#
loop_
_entity_poly.entity_id
_entity_poly.type
_entity_poly.pdbx_seq_one_letter_code
_entity_poly.pdbx_strand_id
1 'polypeptide(L)'
;MRRALFAVAAMLLLAGCRAAPRGVTIIASVPCLPPGVRGDFFGWPVVAFQPIVLRQEAGDDVEARIVRYQHGRDAVTVVWVGSDLVAVDPSPDTSEPDWVDDSLVMDDELTLRARPEAPCQWRRHKSAT
;
A
#
# COMPACT_ATOMS: atom_id res chain seq x y z
N MET A 1 -22.54 -60.02 -11.49
CA MET A 1 -21.48 -58.98 -11.58
C MET A 1 -22.07 -57.61 -11.99
N ARG A 2 -22.95 -57.00 -11.18
CA ARG A 2 -23.49 -55.64 -11.46
C ARG A 2 -23.66 -54.74 -10.22
N ARG A 3 -23.44 -55.26 -9.02
CA ARG A 3 -23.66 -54.51 -7.77
C ARG A 3 -22.40 -53.86 -7.19
N ALA A 4 -21.20 -54.26 -7.64
CA ALA A 4 -19.93 -53.76 -7.10
C ALA A 4 -19.46 -52.44 -7.73
N LEU A 5 -19.98 -52.06 -8.91
CA LEU A 5 -19.53 -50.85 -9.63
C LEU A 5 -20.11 -49.55 -9.08
N PHE A 6 -21.23 -49.60 -8.36
CA PHE A 6 -21.88 -48.38 -7.83
C PHE A 6 -21.26 -47.87 -6.53
N ALA A 7 -20.53 -48.71 -5.78
CA ALA A 7 -19.95 -48.32 -4.51
C ALA A 7 -18.69 -47.45 -4.65
N VAL A 8 -17.96 -47.57 -5.76
CA VAL A 8 -16.70 -46.80 -5.97
C VAL A 8 -16.98 -45.37 -6.44
N ALA A 9 -18.06 -45.16 -7.20
CA ALA A 9 -18.42 -43.82 -7.69
C ALA A 9 -18.94 -42.88 -6.59
N ALA A 10 -19.53 -43.41 -5.52
CA ALA A 10 -20.03 -42.60 -4.41
C ALA A 10 -18.93 -42.08 -3.48
N MET A 11 -17.74 -42.69 -3.48
CA MET A 11 -16.65 -42.33 -2.56
C MET A 11 -15.76 -41.19 -3.07
N LEU A 12 -15.89 -40.80 -4.35
CA LEU A 12 -15.13 -39.70 -4.95
C LEU A 12 -15.77 -38.30 -4.74
N LEU A 13 -17.00 -38.23 -4.24
CA LEU A 13 -17.73 -36.96 -4.06
C LEU A 13 -17.48 -36.27 -2.71
N LEU A 14 -16.66 -36.86 -1.83
CA LEU A 14 -16.33 -36.29 -0.51
C LEU A 14 -14.94 -35.65 -0.44
N ALA A 15 -14.18 -35.66 -1.54
CA ALA A 15 -12.88 -35.04 -1.61
C ALA A 15 -13.00 -33.55 -2.00
N GLY A 16 -13.18 -32.70 -0.99
CA GLY A 16 -12.52 -31.40 -1.02
C GLY A 16 -13.36 -30.15 -1.25
N CYS A 17 -14.49 -29.99 -0.54
CA CYS A 17 -14.84 -28.66 -0.04
C CYS A 17 -13.83 -28.28 1.06
N ARG A 18 -12.55 -28.07 0.70
CA ARG A 18 -11.71 -27.22 1.52
C ARG A 18 -12.16 -25.81 1.22
N ALA A 19 -13.08 -25.30 2.05
CA ALA A 19 -13.10 -23.87 2.30
C ALA A 19 -11.65 -23.50 2.59
N ALA A 20 -11.00 -22.86 1.62
CA ALA A 20 -9.67 -22.34 1.82
C ALA A 20 -9.73 -21.58 3.15
N PRO A 21 -8.82 -21.83 4.10
CA PRO A 21 -8.73 -20.94 5.24
C PRO A 21 -8.61 -19.56 4.58
N ARG A 22 -9.57 -18.67 4.86
CA ARG A 22 -9.40 -17.25 4.57
C ARG A 22 -8.09 -16.92 5.24
N GLY A 23 -7.02 -16.89 4.46
CA GLY A 23 -5.69 -16.68 4.97
C GLY A 23 -5.82 -15.44 5.82
N VAL A 24 -5.55 -15.57 7.11
CA VAL A 24 -5.37 -14.40 7.95
C VAL A 24 -4.17 -13.72 7.31
N THR A 25 -4.45 -12.72 6.48
CA THR A 25 -3.42 -11.88 5.90
C THR A 25 -2.70 -11.31 7.10
N ILE A 26 -1.46 -11.75 7.29
CA ILE A 26 -0.58 -11.22 8.31
C ILE A 26 -0.61 -9.72 8.07
N ILE A 27 -1.13 -8.96 9.04
CA ILE A 27 -1.06 -7.52 9.05
C ILE A 27 0.44 -7.25 9.24
N ALA A 28 1.17 -7.21 8.11
CA ALA A 28 2.44 -6.51 8.04
C ALA A 28 2.15 -5.15 8.66
N SER A 29 2.91 -4.82 9.70
CA SER A 29 2.80 -3.58 10.47
C SER A 29 2.33 -2.46 9.55
N VAL A 30 1.06 -2.07 9.67
CA VAL A 30 0.50 -1.06 8.76
C VAL A 30 1.33 0.19 9.00
N PRO A 31 1.98 0.75 7.97
CA PRO A 31 2.68 2.01 8.15
C PRO A 31 1.67 3.01 8.70
N CYS A 32 2.14 3.90 9.57
CA CYS A 32 1.30 4.97 10.05
C CYS A 32 0.73 5.78 8.87
N LEU A 33 -0.47 6.30 9.07
CA LEU A 33 -1.21 7.01 8.05
C LEU A 33 -1.50 8.44 8.49
N PRO A 34 -1.67 9.36 7.52
CA PRO A 34 -2.10 10.70 7.84
C PRO A 34 -3.47 10.73 8.54
N PRO A 35 -3.75 11.76 9.36
CA PRO A 35 -5.05 11.94 9.99
C PRO A 35 -6.21 11.88 9.00
N GLY A 36 -7.22 11.05 9.30
CA GLY A 36 -8.41 10.89 8.46
C GLY A 36 -8.24 9.96 7.27
N VAL A 37 -7.03 9.51 6.95
CA VAL A 37 -6.78 8.50 5.91
C VAL A 37 -6.95 7.10 6.51
N ARG A 38 -7.75 6.27 5.84
CA ARG A 38 -8.01 4.88 6.26
C ARG A 38 -7.08 3.92 5.52
N GLY A 39 -6.58 2.89 6.19
CA GLY A 39 -5.65 1.92 5.59
C GLY A 39 -6.30 0.82 4.76
N ASP A 40 -7.61 0.86 4.51
CA ASP A 40 -8.30 -0.12 3.69
C ASP A 40 -7.90 -0.07 2.22
N PHE A 41 -7.35 1.06 1.74
CA PHE A 41 -6.84 1.17 0.37
C PHE A 41 -5.66 0.23 0.08
N PHE A 42 -4.91 -0.25 1.08
CA PHE A 42 -3.87 -1.25 0.85
C PHE A 42 -4.42 -2.58 0.31
N GLY A 43 -5.72 -2.84 0.53
CA GLY A 43 -6.41 -3.99 -0.05
C GLY A 43 -6.99 -3.74 -1.44
N TRP A 44 -6.91 -2.52 -1.97
CA TRP A 44 -7.45 -2.19 -3.29
C TRP A 44 -6.48 -2.61 -4.40
N PRO A 45 -6.98 -2.84 -5.63
CA PRO A 45 -6.13 -3.06 -6.80
C PRO A 45 -5.16 -1.90 -7.03
N VAL A 46 -3.90 -2.25 -7.32
CA VAL A 46 -2.91 -1.30 -7.86
C VAL A 46 -3.18 -1.14 -9.36
N VAL A 47 -3.49 0.09 -9.78
CA VAL A 47 -3.84 0.42 -11.17
C VAL A 47 -2.75 1.22 -11.89
N ALA A 48 -1.84 1.84 -11.15
CA ALA A 48 -0.66 2.47 -11.70
C ALA A 48 0.53 2.32 -10.75
N PHE A 49 1.70 2.19 -11.33
CA PHE A 49 2.96 2.01 -10.63
C PHE A 49 4.06 2.72 -11.42
N GLN A 50 4.74 3.68 -10.80
CA GLN A 50 5.81 4.43 -11.43
C GLN A 50 7.04 4.43 -10.51
N PRO A 51 8.16 3.79 -10.94
CA PRO A 51 9.42 3.94 -10.22
C PRO A 51 9.94 5.37 -10.37
N ILE A 52 10.44 5.92 -9.27
CA ILE A 52 11.07 7.24 -9.20
C ILE A 52 12.35 7.12 -8.36
N VAL A 53 13.15 8.18 -8.37
CA VAL A 53 14.37 8.28 -7.56
C VAL A 53 14.24 9.52 -6.69
N LEU A 54 14.48 9.36 -5.39
CA LEU A 54 14.60 10.46 -4.45
C LEU A 54 16.06 10.57 -4.00
N ARG A 55 16.49 11.77 -3.65
CA ARG A 55 17.83 12.02 -3.11
C ARG A 55 17.79 11.85 -1.60
N GLN A 56 18.77 11.19 -1.01
CA GLN A 56 18.97 11.19 0.43
C GLN A 56 19.90 12.33 0.84
N GLU A 57 19.76 12.81 2.07
CA GLU A 57 20.60 13.86 2.69
C GLU A 57 22.11 13.60 2.52
N ALA A 58 22.53 12.33 2.60
CA ALA A 58 23.93 11.92 2.42
C ALA A 58 24.45 12.08 0.98
N GLY A 59 23.59 12.41 0.02
CA GLY A 59 23.91 12.56 -1.39
C GLY A 59 23.62 11.32 -2.24
N ASP A 60 23.17 10.22 -1.65
CA ASP A 60 22.86 8.98 -2.36
C ASP A 60 21.46 9.00 -2.99
N ASP A 61 21.30 8.32 -4.12
CA ASP A 61 19.99 8.10 -4.74
C ASP A 61 19.29 6.89 -4.12
N VAL A 62 18.00 7.04 -3.82
CA VAL A 62 17.15 5.99 -3.23
C VAL A 62 15.99 5.68 -4.16
N GLU A 63 15.76 4.39 -4.39
CA GLU A 63 14.60 3.93 -5.13
C GLU A 63 13.30 4.21 -4.37
N ALA A 64 12.38 4.89 -5.03
CA ALA A 64 11.05 5.15 -4.54
C ALA A 64 10.01 4.75 -5.60
N ARG A 65 8.75 4.61 -5.18
CA ARG A 65 7.67 4.14 -6.07
C ARG A 65 6.41 4.95 -5.80
N ILE A 66 5.89 5.59 -6.85
CA ILE A 66 4.54 6.14 -6.84
C ILE A 66 3.58 5.00 -7.17
N VAL A 67 2.62 4.74 -6.30
CA VAL A 67 1.65 3.65 -6.44
C VAL A 67 0.24 4.22 -6.33
N ARG A 68 -0.60 3.92 -7.32
CA ARG A 68 -2.02 4.28 -7.30
C ARG A 68 -2.88 3.05 -7.00
N TYR A 69 -3.59 3.11 -5.90
CA TYR A 69 -4.62 2.17 -5.50
C TYR A 69 -5.98 2.70 -5.96
N GLN A 70 -6.84 1.84 -6.50
CA GLN A 70 -8.16 2.28 -6.97
C GLN A 70 -9.23 1.21 -6.78
N HIS A 71 -10.38 1.62 -6.26
CA HIS A 71 -11.57 0.79 -6.14
C HIS A 71 -12.81 1.59 -6.58
N GLY A 72 -13.40 1.18 -7.72
CA GLY A 72 -14.51 1.93 -8.30
C GLY A 72 -14.07 3.34 -8.71
N ARG A 73 -14.68 4.35 -8.09
CA ARG A 73 -14.36 5.77 -8.32
C ARG A 73 -13.37 6.34 -7.30
N ASP A 74 -13.06 5.59 -6.24
CA ASP A 74 -12.16 6.05 -5.19
C ASP A 74 -10.73 5.65 -5.56
N ALA A 75 -9.79 6.57 -5.34
CA ALA A 75 -8.38 6.35 -5.60
C ALA A 75 -7.52 6.96 -4.48
N VAL A 76 -6.39 6.33 -4.22
CA VAL A 76 -5.34 6.85 -3.32
C VAL A 76 -4.01 6.67 -4.03
N THR A 77 -3.23 7.74 -4.10
CA THR A 77 -1.85 7.67 -4.60
C THR A 77 -0.90 7.80 -3.42
N VAL A 78 0.15 6.99 -3.41
CA VAL A 78 1.16 7.03 -2.34
C VAL A 78 2.56 6.97 -2.91
N VAL A 79 3.52 7.47 -2.14
CA VAL A 79 4.96 7.33 -2.42
C VAL A 79 5.58 6.40 -1.38
N TRP A 80 6.14 5.29 -1.85
CA TRP A 80 6.85 4.31 -1.03
C TRP A 80 8.36 4.45 -1.19
N VAL A 81 9.08 4.34 -0.07
CA VAL A 81 10.53 4.12 -0.01
C VAL A 81 10.77 2.87 0.84
N GLY A 82 11.21 1.77 0.22
CA GLY A 82 11.27 0.48 0.92
C GLY A 82 9.89 0.07 1.46
N SER A 83 9.75 0.06 2.78
CA SER A 83 8.49 -0.20 3.51
C SER A 83 7.83 1.04 4.11
N ASP A 84 8.42 2.21 3.90
CA ASP A 84 7.97 3.46 4.51
C ASP A 84 7.10 4.26 3.53
N LEU A 85 6.03 4.86 4.06
CA LEU A 85 5.19 5.80 3.32
C LEU A 85 5.71 7.21 3.51
N VAL A 86 6.17 7.80 2.43
CA VAL A 86 6.72 9.16 2.44
C VAL A 86 5.64 10.19 2.13
N ALA A 87 4.73 9.87 1.20
CA ALA A 87 3.62 10.74 0.85
C ALA A 87 2.34 9.94 0.58
N VAL A 88 1.19 10.56 0.87
CA VAL A 88 -0.14 9.99 0.68
C VAL A 88 -1.10 11.06 0.18
N ASP A 89 -1.59 10.88 -1.03
CA ASP A 89 -2.68 11.65 -1.61
C ASP A 89 -3.98 10.83 -1.54
N PRO A 90 -4.90 11.15 -0.62
CA PRO A 90 -6.17 10.44 -0.47
C PRO A 90 -7.21 10.82 -1.52
N SER A 91 -6.94 11.82 -2.37
CA SER A 91 -7.90 12.34 -3.36
C SER A 91 -7.16 12.84 -4.62
N PRO A 92 -6.42 11.94 -5.31
CA PRO A 92 -5.47 12.30 -6.37
C PRO A 92 -6.10 12.83 -7.66
N ASP A 93 -7.43 12.82 -7.73
CA ASP A 93 -8.19 13.38 -8.85
C ASP A 93 -8.79 14.76 -8.51
N THR A 94 -8.42 15.33 -7.37
CA THR A 94 -8.85 16.65 -6.90
C THR A 94 -7.64 17.59 -6.74
N SER A 95 -7.89 18.85 -6.39
CA SER A 95 -6.83 19.80 -6.06
C SER A 95 -6.47 19.83 -4.58
N GLU A 96 -6.95 18.87 -3.78
CA GLU A 96 -6.57 18.78 -2.37
C GLU A 96 -5.08 18.47 -2.24
N PRO A 97 -4.35 19.15 -1.33
CA PRO A 97 -2.93 18.88 -1.14
C PRO A 97 -2.74 17.49 -0.55
N ASP A 98 -1.73 16.78 -1.02
CA ASP A 98 -1.29 15.51 -0.46
C ASP A 98 -0.69 15.69 0.95
N TRP A 99 -0.50 14.55 1.63
CA TRP A 99 0.20 14.48 2.90
C TRP A 99 1.63 14.02 2.67
N VAL A 100 2.54 14.59 3.45
CA VAL A 100 3.96 14.21 3.47
C VAL A 100 4.37 13.91 4.91
N ASP A 101 5.16 12.85 5.11
CA ASP A 101 5.75 12.53 6.41
C ASP A 101 7.03 13.36 6.62
N ASP A 102 6.90 14.44 7.37
CA ASP A 102 7.96 15.39 7.68
C ASP A 102 9.12 14.75 8.47
N SER A 103 8.85 13.63 9.12
CA SER A 103 9.90 12.87 9.81
C SER A 103 10.86 12.19 8.84
N LEU A 104 10.45 11.97 7.59
CA LEU A 104 11.22 11.26 6.56
C LEU A 104 11.81 12.20 5.51
N VAL A 105 11.27 13.41 5.34
CA VAL A 105 11.71 14.37 4.31
C VAL A 105 12.30 15.63 4.91
N MET A 106 13.20 16.27 4.16
CA MET A 106 13.69 17.62 4.43
C MET A 106 12.62 18.67 4.06
N ASP A 107 12.88 19.94 4.38
CA ASP A 107 11.97 21.07 4.11
C ASP A 107 11.62 21.25 2.62
N ASP A 108 12.47 20.75 1.72
CA ASP A 108 12.25 20.78 0.26
C ASP A 108 11.27 19.70 -0.23
N GLU A 109 10.87 18.76 0.63
CA GLU A 109 9.96 17.63 0.36
C GLU A 109 10.41 16.65 -0.73
N LEU A 110 11.61 16.85 -1.29
CA LEU A 110 12.18 16.05 -2.37
C LEU A 110 13.42 15.27 -1.91
N THR A 111 14.00 15.69 -0.78
CA THR A 111 15.16 15.06 -0.17
C THR A 111 14.72 14.24 1.05
N LEU A 112 15.10 12.96 1.08
CA LEU A 112 14.90 12.06 2.20
C LEU A 112 15.96 12.28 3.29
N ARG A 113 15.54 12.25 4.55
CA ARG A 113 16.47 12.24 5.69
C ARG A 113 17.22 10.92 5.75
N ALA A 114 18.44 10.95 6.28
CA ALA A 114 19.21 9.71 6.50
C ALA A 114 18.58 8.81 7.58
N ARG A 115 17.87 9.41 8.54
CA ARG A 115 17.11 8.73 9.59
C ARG A 115 15.83 9.49 9.89
N PRO A 116 14.73 8.79 10.25
CA PRO A 116 13.52 9.46 10.70
C PRO A 116 13.76 10.30 11.95
N GLU A 117 13.23 11.51 12.01
CA GLU A 117 13.36 12.37 13.21
C GLU A 117 12.41 11.98 14.33
N ALA A 118 11.26 11.42 13.97
CA ALA A 118 10.22 10.95 14.87
C ALA A 118 9.36 9.90 14.15
N PRO A 119 8.50 9.16 14.87
CA PRO A 119 7.49 8.35 14.21
C PRO A 119 6.40 9.26 13.61
N CYS A 120 6.21 9.21 12.29
CA CYS A 120 4.93 9.53 11.64
C CYS A 120 4.44 10.96 11.82
N GLN A 121 5.19 11.93 11.29
CA GLN A 121 4.83 13.35 11.39
C GLN A 121 4.19 13.85 10.09
N TRP A 122 2.91 13.56 9.95
CA TRP A 122 2.16 13.94 8.77
C TRP A 122 1.80 15.42 8.75
N ARG A 123 2.12 16.08 7.65
CA ARG A 123 1.67 17.44 7.34
C ARG A 123 1.13 17.51 5.92
N ARG A 124 0.33 18.53 5.63
CA ARG A 124 -0.11 18.81 4.26
C ARG A 124 1.06 19.38 3.46
N HIS A 125 1.19 18.94 2.22
CA HIS A 125 2.09 19.53 1.24
C HIS A 125 1.77 21.02 1.09
N LYS A 126 2.81 21.84 1.06
CA LYS A 126 2.66 23.28 0.83
C LYS A 126 2.59 23.47 -0.68
N SER A 127 1.38 23.68 -1.22
CA SER A 127 1.25 24.12 -2.61
C SER A 127 2.16 25.35 -2.81
N ALA A 128 3.13 25.26 -3.74
CA ALA A 128 3.98 26.38 -4.09
C ALA A 128 3.09 27.58 -4.47
N THR A 129 3.09 28.60 -3.61
CA THR A 129 2.41 29.88 -3.85
C THR A 129 3.36 30.83 -4.54
#